data_AF-A0A660XEM4-F1
#
_entry.id   AF-A0A660XEM4-F1
#
_cell.length_a   1.000
_cell.length_b   1.000
_cell.length_c   1.000
_cell.angle_alpha   90.00
_cell.angle_beta   90.00
_cell.angle_gamma   90.00
#
_symmetry.space_group_name_H-M   'P 1'
#
loop_
_entity.id
_entity.type
_entity.pdbx_description
1 polymer ?
#
loop_
_entity_poly.entity_id
_entity_poly.type
_entity_poly.pdbx_seq_one_letter_code
_entity_poly.pdbx_strand_id
1 'polypeptide(L)'
;ANPFGSSLAFPMLLIAQLLSFSLISLTGASYRSFIPRIIEKKPGLAAFLFGLAGLLLTFGYNVITTIFYAVPSGFTLEQTIASIVSGIPFYLINMIANTISFAVIITLILRYVNKNYPHYLEKNA
;
A
#
# COMPACT_ATOMS: atom_id res chain seq x y z
N ALA A 1 24.41 11.46 -5.44
CA ALA A 1 23.13 10.92 -4.97
C ALA A 1 22.72 11.68 -3.71
N ASN A 2 21.51 12.24 -3.64
CA ASN A 2 21.06 12.95 -2.44
C ASN A 2 20.69 11.92 -1.34
N PRO A 3 21.35 11.94 -0.17
CA PRO A 3 21.20 10.92 0.88
C PRO A 3 19.83 10.89 1.57
N PHE A 4 18.99 11.91 1.38
CA PHE A 4 17.66 12.02 2.02
C PHE A 4 16.51 11.48 1.17
N GLY A 5 16.81 10.86 0.03
CA GLY A 5 15.79 10.45 -0.96
C GLY A 5 15.25 11.62 -1.77
N SER A 6 14.67 11.32 -2.93
CA SER A 6 14.13 12.32 -3.86
C SER A 6 12.96 13.12 -3.28
N SER A 7 12.28 12.65 -2.23
CA SER A 7 11.06 13.28 -1.72
C SER A 7 11.25 14.65 -1.06
N LEU A 8 12.38 14.92 -0.39
CA LEU A 8 12.66 16.28 0.11
C LEU A 8 13.07 17.24 -1.03
N ALA A 9 13.64 16.71 -2.11
CA ALA A 9 13.97 17.49 -3.30
C ALA A 9 12.74 17.80 -4.17
N PHE A 10 11.66 17.01 -4.03
CA PHE A 10 10.41 17.17 -4.75
C PHE A 10 9.22 17.24 -3.77
N PRO A 11 8.91 18.43 -3.19
CA PRO A 11 7.86 18.59 -2.18
C PRO A 11 6.49 18.04 -2.59
N MET A 12 6.16 18.10 -3.89
CA MET A 12 4.89 17.58 -4.40
C MET A 12 4.83 16.05 -4.36
N LEU A 13 5.96 15.37 -4.61
CA LEU A 13 6.07 13.92 -4.47
C LEU A 13 5.81 13.51 -3.01
N LEU A 14 6.37 14.26 -2.05
CA LEU A 14 6.14 14.00 -0.63
C LEU A 14 4.65 14.11 -0.25
N ILE A 15 3.94 15.11 -0.77
CA ILE A 15 2.50 15.26 -0.54
C ILE A 15 1.74 14.05 -1.09
N ALA A 16 2.05 13.61 -2.31
CA ALA A 16 1.46 12.39 -2.87
C ALA A 16 1.69 11.17 -1.98
N GLN A 17 2.93 10.98 -1.50
CA GLN A 17 3.27 9.87 -0.62
C GLN A 17 2.46 9.91 0.67
N LEU A 18 2.38 11.06 1.34
CA LEU A 18 1.60 11.22 2.58
C LEU A 18 0.11 10.92 2.35
N LEU A 19 -0.47 11.43 1.27
CA LEU A 19 -1.86 11.15 0.91
C LEU A 19 -2.08 9.65 0.64
N SER A 20 -1.20 9.02 -0.13
CA SER A 20 -1.31 7.59 -0.40
C SER A 20 -1.15 6.73 0.86
N PHE A 21 -0.20 7.04 1.75
CA PHE A 21 -0.05 6.32 3.02
C PHE A 21 -1.24 6.54 3.96
N SER A 22 -1.85 7.73 3.92
CA SER A 22 -3.08 8.01 4.68
C SER A 22 -4.23 7.14 4.18
N LEU A 23 -4.39 7.01 2.86
CA LEU A 23 -5.39 6.11 2.26
C LEU A 23 -5.13 4.64 2.61
N ILE A 24 -3.88 4.18 2.50
CA ILE A 24 -3.48 2.82 2.89
C ILE A 24 -3.85 2.53 4.35
N SER A 25 -3.56 3.49 5.24
CA SER A 25 -3.84 3.36 6.67
C SER A 25 -5.34 3.31 6.96
N LEU A 26 -6.13 4.16 6.29
CA LEU A 26 -7.60 4.16 6.40
C LEU A 26 -8.20 2.85 5.89
N THR A 27 -7.71 2.32 4.78
CA THR A 27 -8.11 1.01 4.26
C THR A 27 -7.82 -0.08 5.29
N GLY A 28 -6.62 -0.11 5.89
CA GLY A 28 -6.29 -1.04 6.97
C GLY A 28 -7.21 -0.90 8.19
N ALA A 29 -7.49 0.33 8.63
CA ALA A 29 -8.38 0.60 9.75
C ALA A 29 -9.83 0.14 9.49
N SER A 30 -10.33 0.30 8.26
CA SER A 30 -11.67 -0.13 7.87
C SER A 30 -11.87 -1.65 8.03
N TYR A 31 -10.81 -2.43 7.85
CA TYR A 31 -10.87 -3.87 7.98
C TYR A 31 -10.85 -4.36 9.44
N ARG A 32 -10.46 -3.51 10.40
CA ARG A 32 -10.28 -3.89 11.83
C ARG A 32 -11.48 -4.63 12.42
N SER A 33 -12.70 -4.21 12.10
CA SER A 33 -13.93 -4.77 12.71
C SER A 33 -14.29 -6.18 12.24
N PHE A 34 -13.85 -6.61 11.05
CA PHE A 34 -14.26 -7.88 10.45
C PHE A 34 -13.12 -8.89 10.33
N ILE A 35 -11.87 -8.40 10.32
CA ILE A 35 -10.65 -9.21 10.20
C ILE A 35 -10.54 -10.34 11.21
N PRO A 36 -10.77 -10.13 12.53
CA PRO A 36 -10.55 -11.17 13.54
C PRO A 36 -11.34 -12.44 13.23
N ARG A 37 -12.61 -12.26 12.85
CA ARG A 37 -13.52 -13.35 12.50
C ARG A 37 -13.13 -14.06 11.19
N ILE A 38 -12.64 -13.32 10.20
CA ILE A 38 -12.27 -13.88 8.89
C ILE A 38 -10.93 -14.63 8.98
N ILE A 39 -9.96 -14.10 9.72
CA ILE A 39 -8.65 -14.73 9.89
C ILE A 39 -8.76 -16.09 10.59
N GLU A 40 -9.61 -16.21 11.62
CA GLU A 40 -9.81 -17.48 12.31
C GLU A 40 -10.58 -18.50 11.46
N LYS A 41 -11.69 -18.07 10.85
CA LYS A 41 -12.58 -19.00 10.12
C LYS A 41 -12.06 -19.37 8.74
N LYS A 42 -11.41 -18.43 8.04
CA LYS A 42 -11.00 -18.57 6.63
C LYS A 42 -9.68 -17.83 6.37
N PRO A 43 -8.55 -18.31 6.91
CA PRO A 43 -7.25 -17.65 6.75
C PRO A 43 -6.82 -17.49 5.29
N GLY A 44 -7.16 -18.44 4.40
CA GLY A 44 -6.87 -18.30 2.97
C GLY A 44 -7.64 -17.17 2.30
N LEU A 45 -8.91 -16.95 2.70
CA LEU A 45 -9.70 -15.82 2.20
C LEU A 45 -9.14 -14.49 2.72
N ALA A 46 -8.71 -14.43 3.99
CA ALA A 46 -8.05 -13.26 4.56
C ALA A 46 -6.77 -12.91 3.78
N ALA A 47 -5.90 -13.91 3.53
CA ALA A 47 -4.68 -13.74 2.76
C ALA A 47 -4.94 -13.22 1.34
N PHE A 48 -5.94 -13.78 0.65
CA PHE A 48 -6.32 -13.32 -0.67
C PHE A 48 -6.82 -11.87 -0.66
N LEU A 49 -7.71 -11.51 0.28
CA LEU A 49 -8.25 -10.15 0.40
C LEU A 49 -7.15 -9.12 0.73
N PHE A 50 -6.23 -9.44 1.64
CA PHE A 50 -5.12 -8.55 1.96
C PHE A 50 -4.14 -8.43 0.79
N GLY A 51 -3.81 -9.53 0.13
CA GLY A 51 -2.98 -9.51 -1.08
C GLY A 51 -3.57 -8.64 -2.19
N LEU A 52 -4.88 -8.76 -2.42
CA LEU A 52 -5.60 -7.94 -3.39
C LEU A 52 -5.61 -6.46 -2.98
N ALA A 53 -5.87 -6.16 -1.71
CA ALA A 53 -5.79 -4.80 -1.20
C ALA A 53 -4.37 -4.21 -1.36
N GLY A 54 -3.34 -4.98 -1.00
CA GLY A 54 -1.93 -4.59 -1.17
C GLY A 54 -1.57 -4.33 -2.64
N LEU A 55 -2.08 -5.15 -3.56
CA LEU A 55 -1.90 -4.96 -5.00
C LEU A 55 -2.49 -3.63 -5.48
N LEU A 56 -3.77 -3.40 -5.18
CA LEU A 56 -4.51 -2.21 -5.64
C LEU A 56 -3.96 -0.93 -5.03
N LEU A 57 -3.66 -0.96 -3.72
CA LEU A 57 -3.09 0.18 -3.01
C LEU A 57 -1.69 0.52 -3.51
N THR A 58 -0.85 -0.49 -3.77
CA THR A 58 0.51 -0.27 -4.31
C THR A 58 0.47 0.26 -5.73
N PHE A 59 -0.42 -0.27 -6.57
CA PHE A 59 -0.63 0.25 -7.92
C PHE A 59 -1.06 1.72 -7.89
N GLY A 60 -2.06 2.06 -7.06
CA GLY A 60 -2.52 3.43 -6.88
C GLY A 60 -1.41 4.36 -6.38
N TYR A 61 -0.64 3.93 -5.37
CA TYR A 61 0.53 4.66 -4.87
C TYR A 61 1.53 4.97 -5.98
N ASN A 62 1.91 3.97 -6.77
CA ASN A 62 2.89 4.11 -7.84
C ASN A 62 2.46 5.11 -8.93
N VAL A 63 1.19 5.03 -9.34
CA VAL A 63 0.63 5.94 -10.35
C VAL A 63 0.54 7.37 -9.80
N ILE A 64 -0.01 7.56 -8.60
CA ILE A 64 -0.16 8.89 -7.99
C ILE A 64 1.20 9.55 -7.81
N THR A 65 2.18 8.84 -7.24
CA THR A 65 3.52 9.37 -7.02
C THR A 65 4.23 9.74 -8.32
N THR A 66 4.01 8.96 -9.39
CA THR A 66 4.62 9.26 -10.71
C THR A 66 3.98 10.47 -11.37
N ILE A 67 2.66 10.63 -11.27
CA ILE A 67 1.97 11.84 -11.75
C ILE A 67 2.46 13.08 -10.98
N PHE A 68 2.56 12.98 -9.65
CA PHE A 68 3.00 14.08 -8.79
C PHE A 68 4.50 14.37 -8.90
N TYR A 69 5.26 13.47 -9.53
CA TYR A 69 6.62 13.73 -9.98
C TYR A 69 6.65 14.41 -11.36
N ALA A 70 5.88 13.91 -12.32
CA ALA A 70 5.92 14.37 -13.72
C ALA A 70 5.33 15.78 -13.89
N VAL A 71 4.19 16.07 -13.27
CA VAL A 71 3.50 17.37 -13.44
C VAL A 71 4.36 18.55 -12.98
N PRO A 72 4.95 18.56 -11.76
CA PRO A 72 5.82 19.66 -11.33
C PRO A 72 7.14 19.73 -12.07
N SER A 73 7.57 18.63 -12.71
CA SER A 73 8.77 18.60 -13.56
C SER A 73 8.52 19.23 -14.94
N GLY A 74 7.30 19.72 -15.21
CA GLY A 74 6.94 20.38 -16.46
C GLY A 74 6.69 19.42 -17.62
N PHE A 75 6.43 18.14 -17.34
CA PHE A 75 6.20 17.15 -18.39
C PHE A 75 4.86 17.38 -19.07
N THR A 76 4.83 17.23 -20.39
CA THR A 76 3.59 17.16 -21.17
C THR A 76 2.79 15.90 -20.82
N LEU A 77 1.53 15.83 -21.25
CA LEU A 77 0.69 14.64 -21.04
C LEU A 77 1.34 13.37 -21.63
N GLU A 78 1.90 13.48 -22.83
CA GLU A 78 2.60 12.36 -23.50
C GLU A 78 3.83 11.90 -22.71
N GLN A 79 4.64 12.85 -22.22
CA GLN A 79 5.81 12.55 -21.39
C GLN A 79 5.43 11.95 -20.03
N THR A 80 4.28 12.36 -19.47
CA THR A 80 3.74 11.79 -18.22
C THR A 80 3.33 10.33 -18.44
N ILE A 81 2.61 10.04 -19.54
CA ILE A 81 2.25 8.67 -19.90
C ILE A 81 3.51 7.83 -20.17
N ALA A 82 4.48 8.37 -20.90
CA ALA A 82 5.76 7.70 -21.14
C ALA A 82 6.50 7.40 -19.81
N SER A 83 6.42 8.30 -18.84
CA SER A 83 7.01 8.10 -17.51
C SER A 83 6.32 6.96 -16.75
N ILE A 84 4.99 6.91 -16.76
CA ILE A 84 4.21 5.82 -16.16
C ILE A 84 4.57 4.48 -16.80
N VAL A 85 4.65 4.43 -18.13
CA VAL A 85 5.00 3.21 -18.88
C VAL A 85 6.45 2.79 -18.59
N SER A 86 7.38 3.75 -18.53
CA SER A 86 8.79 3.47 -18.19
C SER A 86 8.94 2.95 -16.75
N GLY A 87 8.02 3.33 -15.86
CA GLY A 87 7.99 2.90 -14.46
C GLY A 87 7.47 1.48 -14.24
N ILE A 88 6.89 0.82 -15.27
CA ILE A 88 6.27 -0.51 -15.14
C ILE A 88 7.19 -1.55 -14.47
N PRO A 89 8.48 -1.71 -14.85
CA PRO A 89 9.35 -2.68 -14.19
C PRO A 89 9.48 -2.44 -12.69
N PHE A 90 9.63 -1.17 -12.29
CA PHE A 90 9.68 -0.78 -10.87
C PHE A 90 8.33 -1.05 -10.19
N TYR A 91 7.22 -0.72 -10.85
CA TYR A 91 5.89 -0.97 -10.29
C TYR A 91 5.63 -2.44 -10.06
N LEU A 92 6.02 -3.30 -11.01
CA LEU A 92 5.83 -4.75 -10.90
C LEU A 92 6.58 -5.30 -9.69
N ILE A 93 7.85 -4.90 -9.49
CA ILE A 93 8.63 -5.32 -8.33
C ILE A 93 7.91 -4.93 -7.03
N ASN A 94 7.49 -3.67 -6.91
CA ASN A 94 6.79 -3.20 -5.72
C ASN A 94 5.43 -3.87 -5.54
N MET A 95 4.67 -4.07 -6.61
CA MET A 95 3.37 -4.73 -6.57
C MET A 95 3.52 -6.17 -6.09
N ILE A 96 4.43 -6.96 -6.67
CA ILE A 96 4.68 -8.34 -6.24
C ILE A 96 5.13 -8.36 -4.78
N ALA A 97 6.12 -7.54 -4.40
CA ALA A 97 6.64 -7.50 -3.03
C ALA A 97 5.55 -7.14 -2.00
N ASN A 98 4.74 -6.11 -2.28
CA ASN A 98 3.69 -5.68 -1.36
C ASN A 98 2.50 -6.61 -1.36
N THR A 99 2.12 -7.21 -2.50
CA THR A 99 1.08 -8.24 -2.55
C THR A 99 1.45 -9.44 -1.70
N ILE A 100 2.68 -9.95 -1.82
CA ILE A 100 3.17 -11.05 -0.97
C ILE A 100 3.22 -10.61 0.49
N SER A 101 3.73 -9.42 0.78
CA SER A 101 3.80 -8.91 2.16
C SER A 101 2.42 -8.81 2.81
N PHE A 102 1.41 -8.32 2.10
CA PHE A 102 0.05 -8.23 2.62
C PHE A 102 -0.62 -9.60 2.70
N ALA A 103 -0.45 -10.47 1.71
CA ALA A 103 -1.05 -11.80 1.72
C ALA A 103 -0.47 -12.70 2.81
N VAL A 104 0.84 -12.63 3.03
CA VAL A 104 1.57 -13.54 3.91
C VAL A 104 1.89 -12.88 5.25
N ILE A 105 2.71 -11.83 5.24
CA ILE A 105 3.26 -11.23 6.47
C ILE A 105 2.14 -10.65 7.33
N ILE A 106 1.25 -9.84 6.74
CA ILE A 106 0.14 -9.24 7.48
C ILE A 106 -0.82 -10.31 8.01
N THR A 107 -1.17 -11.32 7.21
CA THR A 107 -2.02 -12.44 7.67
C THR A 107 -1.39 -13.18 8.84
N LEU A 108 -0.09 -13.47 8.78
CA LEU A 108 0.64 -14.17 9.85
C LEU A 108 0.68 -13.34 11.14
N ILE A 109 1.02 -12.05 11.03
CA ILE A 109 1.06 -11.13 12.18
C ILE A 109 -0.32 -11.01 12.81
N LEU A 110 -1.35 -10.75 12.02
CA LEU A 110 -2.70 -10.59 12.55
C LEU A 110 -3.24 -11.88 13.17
N ARG A 111 -2.91 -13.04 12.62
CA ARG A 111 -3.27 -14.33 13.22
C ARG A 111 -2.54 -14.56 14.56
N TYR A 112 -1.27 -14.19 14.63
CA TYR A 112 -0.50 -14.26 15.87
C TYR A 112 -1.05 -13.31 16.95
N VAL A 113 -1.33 -12.06 16.57
CA VAL A 113 -1.91 -11.06 17.47
C VAL A 113 -3.30 -11.48 17.94
N ASN A 114 -4.16 -11.98 17.04
CA ASN A 114 -5.50 -12.43 17.42
C ASN A 114 -5.46 -13.59 18.42
N LYS A 115 -4.50 -14.50 18.27
CA LYS A 115 -4.36 -15.65 19.16
C LYS A 115 -3.77 -15.30 20.53
N ASN A 116 -2.77 -14.42 20.58
CA ASN A 116 -2.01 -14.14 21.81
C ASN A 116 -2.43 -12.84 22.52
N TYR A 117 -2.98 -11.89 21.79
CA TYR A 117 -3.36 -10.56 22.27
C TYR A 117 -4.71 -10.09 21.67
N PRO A 118 -5.80 -10.83 21.91
CA PRO A 118 -7.10 -10.55 21.29
C PRO A 118 -7.64 -9.15 21.62
N HIS A 119 -7.29 -8.59 22.79
CA HIS A 119 -7.72 -7.27 23.24
C HIS A 119 -7.29 -6.09 22.35
N TYR A 120 -6.33 -6.26 21.44
CA TYR A 120 -6.00 -5.22 20.44
C TYR A 120 -6.96 -5.20 19.24
N LEU A 121 -7.60 -6.33 18.97
CA LEU A 121 -8.43 -6.57 17.79
C LEU A 121 -9.92 -6.65 18.13
N GLU A 122 -10.25 -7.07 19.35
CA GLU A 122 -11.60 -6.96 19.90
C GLU A 122 -11.90 -5.49 20.21
N LYS A 123 -12.86 -4.96 19.47
CA LYS A 123 -13.51 -3.71 19.86
C LYS A 123 -14.34 -4.07 21.09
N ASN A 124 -14.00 -3.54 22.27
CA ASN A 124 -14.89 -3.58 23.43
C ASN A 124 -16.30 -3.20 22.93
N ALA A 125 -17.18 -4.18 22.91
CA ALA A 125 -18.60 -4.05 22.61
C ALA A 125 -19.33 -4.64 23.81
#